data_AF-A0ABD5MVQ4-F1
#
_entry.id   AF-A0ABD5MVQ4-F1
#
_cell.length_a   1.000
_cell.length_b   1.000
_cell.length_c   1.000
_cell.angle_alpha   90.00
_cell.angle_beta   90.00
_cell.angle_gamma   90.00
#
_symmetry.space_group_name_H-M   'P 1'
#
loop_
_entity.id
_entity.type
_entity.pdbx_description
1 polymer ?
#
loop_
_entity_poly.entity_id
_entity_poly.type
_entity_poly.pdbx_seq_one_letter_code
_entity_poly.pdbx_strand_id
1 'polypeptide(L)'
;MENPILSFLKIIDRITSKIALGPAPSFNEAHVVKVLELIGHYGNIGRIRLSKELRLGEGTTRTLLKRLRNEGITQSSRSGISFSEDGKKLFDEIRNKISNCIEVQSSPLTVGSCNIAVLIRNSAQVVGNGLEQRDIAIMSGATGATTLIFSNDMLSLPTGEENLSESMPELHDELVNQFNPKENDVIIVGCGENRENAEMGAKMAAIKLLSTSN
;
A
#
# COMPACT_ATOMS: atom_id res chain seq x y z
N MET A 1 -14.32 -11.92 -17.54
CA MET A 1 -13.04 -11.18 -17.43
C MET A 1 -12.58 -11.33 -16.00
N GLU A 2 -11.33 -11.76 -15.78
CA GLU A 2 -10.80 -11.93 -14.43
C GLU A 2 -10.68 -10.55 -13.75
N ASN A 3 -11.06 -10.45 -12.47
CA ASN A 3 -10.99 -9.21 -11.71
C ASN A 3 -9.52 -8.72 -11.66
N PRO A 4 -9.19 -7.51 -12.16
CA PRO A 4 -7.81 -7.02 -12.21
C PRO A 4 -7.12 -7.01 -10.84
N ILE A 5 -7.87 -6.71 -9.77
CA ILE A 5 -7.35 -6.73 -8.39
C ILE A 5 -7.02 -8.15 -7.95
N LEU A 6 -7.85 -9.14 -8.29
CA LEU A 6 -7.56 -10.53 -7.98
C LEU A 6 -6.32 -11.03 -8.74
N SER A 7 -6.20 -10.66 -10.03
CA SER A 7 -5.01 -10.96 -10.83
C SER A 7 -3.76 -10.34 -10.20
N PHE A 8 -3.85 -9.07 -9.78
CA PHE A 8 -2.75 -8.39 -9.10
C PHE A 8 -2.34 -9.09 -7.80
N LEU A 9 -3.29 -9.44 -6.94
CA LEU A 9 -3.01 -10.12 -5.68
C LEU A 9 -2.34 -11.48 -5.91
N LYS A 10 -2.77 -12.24 -6.92
CA LYS A 10 -2.10 -13.49 -7.32
C LYS A 10 -0.68 -13.25 -7.84
N ILE A 11 -0.45 -12.19 -8.60
CA ILE A 11 0.90 -11.82 -9.08
C ILE A 11 1.80 -11.45 -7.91
N ILE A 12 1.31 -10.61 -6.98
CA ILE A 12 2.04 -10.26 -5.76
C ILE A 12 2.44 -11.54 -5.01
N ASP A 13 1.47 -12.44 -4.78
CA ASP A 13 1.70 -13.68 -4.04
C ASP A 13 2.78 -14.55 -4.70
N ARG A 14 2.75 -14.70 -6.03
CA ARG A 14 3.81 -15.41 -6.77
C ARG A 14 5.18 -14.71 -6.66
N ILE A 15 5.20 -13.38 -6.66
CA ILE A 15 6.44 -12.59 -6.54
C ILE A 15 7.04 -12.72 -5.13
N THR A 16 6.24 -12.70 -4.08
CA THR A 16 6.70 -12.71 -2.68
C THR A 16 6.83 -14.12 -2.10
N SER A 17 6.23 -15.11 -2.73
CA SER A 17 6.31 -16.52 -2.31
C SER A 17 7.73 -17.03 -2.17
N LYS A 18 7.94 -17.90 -1.18
CA LYS A 18 9.20 -18.61 -1.00
C LYS A 18 9.42 -19.57 -2.17
N ILE A 19 10.62 -19.58 -2.74
CA ILE A 19 11.02 -20.63 -3.69
C ILE A 19 11.39 -21.87 -2.87
N ALA A 20 10.91 -23.06 -3.28
CA ALA A 20 10.98 -24.31 -2.51
C ALA A 20 12.38 -24.66 -1.93
N LEU A 21 13.46 -24.20 -2.56
CA LEU A 21 14.84 -24.37 -2.12
C LEU A 21 15.50 -22.99 -1.89
N GLY A 22 15.29 -22.40 -0.71
CA GLY A 22 15.93 -21.14 -0.32
C GLY A 22 15.28 -20.46 0.89
N PRO A 23 15.91 -19.46 1.51
CA PRO A 23 15.29 -18.64 2.54
C PRO A 23 14.11 -17.84 1.98
N ALA A 24 13.21 -17.39 2.86
CA ALA A 24 12.15 -16.47 2.47
C ALA A 24 12.76 -15.17 1.89
N PRO A 25 12.13 -14.55 0.88
CA PRO A 25 12.59 -13.27 0.37
C PRO A 25 12.62 -12.21 1.49
N SER A 26 13.60 -11.31 1.47
CA SER A 26 13.66 -10.17 2.40
C SER A 26 12.80 -8.98 1.96
N PHE A 27 11.91 -9.18 0.98
CA PHE A 27 10.92 -8.21 0.55
C PHE A 27 9.52 -8.83 0.67
N ASN A 28 8.52 -7.98 0.81
CA ASN A 28 7.11 -8.36 0.97
C ASN A 28 6.24 -7.66 -0.08
N GLU A 29 4.92 -7.80 0.05
CA GLU A 29 3.91 -7.29 -0.88
C GLU A 29 3.96 -5.77 -1.03
N ALA A 30 4.20 -5.03 0.06
CA ALA A 30 4.31 -3.58 0.02
C ALA A 30 5.57 -3.10 -0.71
N HIS A 31 6.67 -3.86 -0.68
CA HIS A 31 7.83 -3.57 -1.54
C HIS A 31 7.48 -3.74 -3.03
N VAL A 32 6.63 -4.72 -3.38
CA VAL A 32 6.16 -4.88 -4.76
C VAL A 32 5.38 -3.64 -5.18
N VAL A 33 4.39 -3.21 -4.39
CA VAL A 33 3.62 -1.98 -4.67
C VAL A 33 4.53 -0.76 -4.79
N LYS A 34 5.47 -0.57 -3.87
CA LYS A 34 6.40 0.57 -3.88
C LYS A 34 7.30 0.56 -5.12
N VAL A 35 7.75 -0.59 -5.61
CA VAL A 35 8.49 -0.68 -6.88
C VAL A 35 7.63 -0.21 -8.05
N LEU A 36 6.37 -0.65 -8.11
CA LEU A 36 5.47 -0.26 -9.20
C LEU A 36 5.20 1.25 -9.17
N GLU A 37 4.98 1.83 -7.98
CA GLU A 37 4.82 3.28 -7.83
C GLU A 37 6.05 4.06 -8.27
N LEU A 38 7.26 3.62 -7.91
CA LEU A 38 8.50 4.26 -8.33
C LEU A 38 8.68 4.18 -9.85
N ILE A 39 8.40 3.03 -10.47
CA ILE A 39 8.45 2.89 -11.93
C ILE A 39 7.39 3.79 -12.59
N GLY A 40 6.18 3.85 -12.05
CA GLY A 40 5.11 4.70 -12.56
C GLY A 40 5.40 6.19 -12.43
N HIS A 41 6.07 6.60 -11.35
CA HIS A 41 6.45 7.99 -11.12
C HIS A 41 7.60 8.44 -12.03
N TYR A 42 8.66 7.65 -12.16
CA TYR A 42 9.82 8.03 -12.98
C TYR A 42 9.69 7.65 -14.46
N GLY A 43 8.76 6.77 -14.81
CA GLY A 43 8.62 6.13 -16.12
C GLY A 43 9.72 5.11 -16.43
N ASN A 44 10.96 5.46 -16.13
CA ASN A 44 12.13 4.60 -16.28
C ASN A 44 13.16 4.89 -15.17
N ILE A 45 13.57 3.86 -14.42
CA ILE A 45 14.40 4.01 -13.23
C ILE A 45 15.57 3.01 -13.17
N GLY A 46 16.74 3.48 -12.74
CA GLY A 46 17.93 2.64 -12.55
C GLY A 46 17.84 1.75 -11.31
N ARG A 47 18.41 0.53 -11.41
CA ARG A 47 18.41 -0.47 -10.32
C ARG A 47 18.99 0.05 -8.99
N ILE A 48 20.08 0.82 -9.05
CA ILE A 48 20.75 1.38 -7.86
C ILE A 48 19.85 2.42 -7.17
N ARG A 49 19.07 3.19 -7.93
CA ARG A 49 18.10 4.11 -7.34
C ARG A 49 16.98 3.33 -6.68
N LEU A 50 16.42 2.33 -7.37
CA LEU A 50 15.39 1.46 -6.79
C LEU A 50 15.83 0.83 -5.45
N SER A 51 17.04 0.30 -5.35
CA SER A 51 17.50 -0.30 -4.09
C SER A 51 17.56 0.71 -2.95
N LYS A 52 17.94 1.96 -3.22
CA LYS A 52 17.96 3.04 -2.22
C LYS A 52 16.56 3.46 -1.79
N GLU A 53 15.65 3.66 -2.75
CA GLU A 53 14.26 4.10 -2.49
C GLU A 53 13.45 3.03 -1.74
N LEU A 54 13.73 1.75 -2.02
CA LEU A 54 13.12 0.61 -1.34
C LEU A 54 13.81 0.24 -0.02
N ARG A 55 14.98 0.83 0.26
CA ARG A 55 15.94 0.44 1.31
C ARG A 55 16.22 -1.07 1.37
N LEU A 56 16.23 -1.71 0.20
CA LEU A 56 16.59 -3.11 0.04
C LEU A 56 18.05 -3.22 -0.42
N GLY A 57 18.73 -4.29 0.03
CA GLY A 57 20.05 -4.63 -0.52
C GLY A 57 19.99 -4.84 -2.03
N GLU A 58 21.10 -4.57 -2.74
CA GLU A 58 21.13 -4.67 -4.21
C GLU A 58 20.78 -6.08 -4.72
N GLY A 59 21.22 -7.13 -4.02
CA GLY A 59 20.89 -8.52 -4.34
C GLY A 59 19.40 -8.83 -4.18
N THR A 60 18.78 -8.32 -3.12
CA THR A 60 17.33 -8.42 -2.88
C THR A 60 16.56 -7.68 -3.96
N THR A 61 16.96 -6.45 -4.27
CA THR A 61 16.36 -5.62 -5.33
C THR A 61 16.46 -6.31 -6.69
N ARG A 62 17.63 -6.89 -7.02
CA ARG A 62 17.81 -7.68 -8.25
C ARG A 62 16.86 -8.86 -8.30
N THR A 63 16.64 -9.55 -7.18
CA THR A 63 15.73 -10.69 -7.10
C THR A 63 14.28 -10.27 -7.31
N LEU A 64 13.83 -9.20 -6.64
CA LEU A 64 12.49 -8.63 -6.81
C LEU A 64 12.23 -8.24 -8.29
N LEU A 65 13.16 -7.51 -8.90
CA LEU A 65 13.05 -7.09 -10.30
C LEU A 65 13.06 -8.27 -11.28
N LYS A 66 13.86 -9.31 -11.00
CA LYS A 66 13.84 -10.54 -11.80
C LYS A 66 12.47 -11.22 -11.74
N ARG A 67 11.84 -11.31 -10.56
CA ARG A 67 10.51 -11.91 -10.41
C ARG A 67 9.42 -11.09 -11.11
N LEU A 68 9.45 -9.77 -10.96
CA LEU A 68 8.56 -8.87 -11.69
C LEU A 68 8.67 -9.03 -13.21
N ARG A 69 9.89 -9.16 -13.73
CA ARG A 69 10.12 -9.41 -15.16
C ARG A 69 9.59 -10.78 -15.60
N ASN A 70 9.77 -11.81 -14.78
CA ASN A 70 9.28 -13.16 -15.09
C ASN A 70 7.75 -13.22 -15.11
N GLU A 71 7.08 -12.44 -14.28
CA GLU A 71 5.62 -12.25 -14.31
C GLU A 71 5.15 -11.29 -15.42
N GLY A 72 6.07 -10.82 -16.29
CA GLY A 72 5.75 -9.95 -17.42
C GLY A 72 5.37 -8.52 -17.05
N ILE A 73 5.61 -8.07 -15.81
CA ILE A 73 5.19 -6.74 -15.32
C ILE A 73 6.20 -5.64 -15.70
N THR A 74 7.48 -5.98 -15.72
CA THR A 74 8.55 -5.00 -16.00
C THR A 74 9.44 -5.47 -17.13
N GLN A 75 10.07 -4.49 -17.79
CA GLN A 75 11.09 -4.69 -18.80
C GLN A 75 12.33 -3.88 -18.47
N SER A 76 13.49 -4.37 -18.93
CA SER A 76 14.77 -3.70 -18.74
C SER A 76 15.37 -3.28 -20.07
N SER A 77 15.91 -2.08 -20.10
CA SER A 77 16.63 -1.49 -21.23
C SER A 77 17.98 -0.95 -20.75
N ARG A 78 18.78 -0.38 -21.67
CA ARG A 78 20.02 0.31 -21.31
C ARG A 78 19.77 1.54 -20.42
N SER A 79 18.59 2.16 -20.51
CA SER A 79 18.26 3.35 -19.76
C SER A 79 17.65 3.06 -18.38
N GLY A 80 17.27 1.81 -18.09
CA GLY A 80 16.71 1.42 -16.78
C GLY A 80 15.58 0.40 -16.88
N ILE A 81 14.77 0.35 -15.82
CA ILE A 81 13.61 -0.51 -15.67
C ILE A 81 12.34 0.33 -15.87
N SER A 82 11.42 -0.18 -16.68
CA SER A 82 10.10 0.41 -16.96
C SER A 82 9.03 -0.68 -16.95
N PHE A 83 7.75 -0.30 -17.02
CA PHE A 83 6.67 -1.24 -17.22
C PHE A 83 6.71 -1.88 -18.60
N SER A 84 6.25 -3.14 -18.69
CA SER A 84 5.71 -3.66 -19.95
C SER A 84 4.35 -3.02 -20.24
N GLU A 85 3.78 -3.26 -21.43
CA GLU A 85 2.43 -2.78 -21.73
C GLU A 85 1.38 -3.35 -20.76
N ASP A 86 1.44 -4.65 -20.49
CA ASP A 86 0.52 -5.32 -19.57
C ASP A 86 0.74 -4.89 -18.12
N GLY A 87 2.00 -4.69 -17.71
CA GLY A 87 2.34 -4.18 -16.39
C GLY A 87 1.84 -2.77 -16.16
N LYS A 88 1.85 -1.92 -17.21
CA LYS A 88 1.30 -0.56 -17.13
C LYS A 88 -0.22 -0.59 -16.97
N LYS A 89 -0.93 -1.40 -17.78
CA LYS A 89 -2.38 -1.58 -17.66
C LYS A 89 -2.76 -2.07 -16.26
N LEU A 90 -2.05 -3.09 -15.76
CA LEU A 90 -2.27 -3.62 -14.41
C LEU A 90 -2.04 -2.54 -13.34
N PHE A 91 -0.95 -1.78 -13.44
CA PHE A 91 -0.66 -0.69 -12.51
C PHE A 91 -1.78 0.34 -12.50
N ASP A 92 -2.27 0.76 -13.66
CA ASP A 92 -3.34 1.77 -13.76
C ASP A 92 -4.65 1.27 -13.12
N GLU A 93 -5.01 -0.01 -13.29
CA GLU A 93 -6.15 -0.62 -12.60
C GLU A 93 -5.99 -0.63 -11.08
N ILE A 94 -4.80 -0.95 -10.57
CA ILE A 94 -4.51 -0.92 -9.14
C ILE A 94 -4.60 0.51 -8.61
N ARG A 95 -4.11 1.49 -9.37
CA ARG A 95 -4.17 2.92 -9.02
C ARG A 95 -5.59 3.46 -8.93
N ASN A 96 -6.55 2.84 -9.61
CA ASN A 96 -7.97 3.14 -9.45
C ASN A 96 -8.54 2.58 -8.14
N LYS A 97 -7.94 1.52 -7.56
CA LYS A 97 -8.37 0.90 -6.31
C LYS A 97 -7.61 1.39 -5.09
N ILE A 98 -6.30 1.64 -5.19
CA ILE A 98 -5.42 2.05 -4.10
C ILE A 98 -4.76 3.39 -4.47
N SER A 99 -4.90 4.40 -3.61
CA SER A 99 -4.32 5.73 -3.83
C SER A 99 -2.81 5.78 -3.57
N ASN A 100 -2.20 6.95 -3.79
CA ASN A 100 -0.82 7.16 -3.41
C ASN A 100 -0.81 7.34 -1.90
N CYS A 101 0.32 7.01 -1.28
CA CYS A 101 0.53 7.34 0.10
C CYS A 101 0.77 8.84 0.26
N ILE A 102 0.09 9.46 1.23
CA ILE A 102 0.30 10.85 1.63
C ILE A 102 0.81 10.89 3.07
N GLU A 103 1.53 11.95 3.40
CA GLU A 103 1.85 12.24 4.80
C GLU A 103 0.67 12.98 5.41
N VAL A 104 0.35 12.62 6.66
CA VAL A 104 -0.72 13.24 7.43
C VAL A 104 -0.20 13.69 8.77
N GLN A 105 -0.82 14.71 9.35
CA GLN A 105 -0.38 15.23 10.64
C GLN A 105 -0.62 14.22 11.76
N SER A 106 0.18 14.34 12.82
CA SER A 106 -0.04 13.57 14.05
C SER A 106 -1.37 13.92 14.67
N SER A 107 -2.07 12.91 15.17
CA SER A 107 -3.37 13.04 15.80
C SER A 107 -3.52 12.05 16.96
N PRO A 108 -4.54 12.20 17.82
CA PRO A 108 -4.85 11.21 18.87
C PRO A 108 -5.05 9.77 18.37
N LEU A 109 -5.35 9.58 17.08
CA LEU A 109 -5.50 8.27 16.44
C LEU A 109 -4.18 7.64 16.00
N THR A 110 -3.06 8.32 16.22
CA THR A 110 -1.74 7.89 15.76
C THR A 110 -0.77 7.78 16.93
N VAL A 111 0.03 6.71 16.94
CA VAL A 111 0.99 6.41 18.03
C VAL A 111 2.46 6.58 17.62
N GLY A 112 2.71 6.96 16.36
CA GLY A 112 4.05 7.12 15.79
C GLY A 112 4.45 8.58 15.55
N SER A 113 5.73 8.80 15.28
CA SER A 113 6.28 10.12 14.89
C SER A 113 6.03 10.45 13.43
N CYS A 114 5.77 9.46 12.58
CA CYS A 114 5.43 9.62 11.18
C CYS A 114 4.13 8.88 10.85
N ASN A 115 3.24 9.53 10.11
CA ASN A 115 1.94 8.99 9.73
C ASN A 115 1.76 9.04 8.22
N ILE A 116 1.40 7.91 7.64
CA ILE A 116 1.21 7.75 6.20
C ILE A 116 -0.16 7.17 5.95
N ALA A 117 -0.98 7.90 5.21
CA ALA A 117 -2.32 7.47 4.85
C ALA A 117 -2.38 6.88 3.45
N VAL A 118 -3.26 5.90 3.24
CA VAL A 118 -3.61 5.33 1.94
C VAL A 118 -5.11 5.08 1.87
N LEU A 119 -5.72 5.41 0.74
CA LEU A 119 -7.13 5.19 0.46
C LEU A 119 -7.31 3.92 -0.39
N ILE A 120 -8.29 3.09 -0.03
CA ILE A 120 -8.75 1.93 -0.77
C ILE A 120 -10.21 2.17 -1.16
N ARG A 121 -10.48 2.22 -2.47
CA ARG A 121 -11.82 2.54 -2.99
C ARG A 121 -12.81 1.41 -2.75
N ASN A 122 -14.04 1.69 -2.33
CA ASN A 122 -15.16 0.72 -2.22
C ASN A 122 -14.75 -0.62 -1.55
N SER A 123 -14.28 -0.54 -0.30
CA SER A 123 -13.75 -1.67 0.47
C SER A 123 -14.23 -1.69 1.93
N ALA A 124 -15.17 -0.84 2.33
CA ALA A 124 -15.70 -0.79 3.69
C ALA A 124 -16.31 -2.14 4.15
N GLN A 125 -16.96 -2.87 3.24
CA GLN A 125 -17.66 -4.13 3.54
C GLN A 125 -16.74 -5.29 3.97
N VAL A 126 -15.43 -5.18 3.74
CA VAL A 126 -14.45 -6.19 4.15
C VAL A 126 -13.62 -5.76 5.36
N VAL A 127 -13.89 -4.56 5.90
CA VAL A 127 -13.30 -4.11 7.15
C VAL A 127 -14.05 -4.76 8.30
N GLY A 128 -13.31 -5.46 9.17
CA GLY A 128 -13.83 -5.95 10.44
C GLY A 128 -13.83 -4.84 11.49
N ASN A 129 -13.06 -5.01 12.56
CA ASN A 129 -12.90 -4.00 13.61
C ASN A 129 -11.66 -3.11 13.43
N GLY A 130 -10.90 -3.30 12.34
CA GLY A 130 -9.68 -2.55 12.05
C GLY A 130 -8.44 -3.04 12.80
N LEU A 131 -8.58 -4.01 13.72
CA LEU A 131 -7.45 -4.58 14.45
C LEU A 131 -6.58 -5.43 13.53
N GLU A 132 -7.16 -6.08 12.52
CA GLU A 132 -6.38 -6.85 11.55
C GLU A 132 -5.41 -5.94 10.79
N GLN A 133 -5.86 -4.76 10.34
CA GLN A 133 -5.02 -3.77 9.66
C GLN A 133 -3.91 -3.26 10.57
N ARG A 134 -4.23 -3.00 11.85
CA ARG A 134 -3.24 -2.58 12.85
C ARG A 134 -2.16 -3.64 13.05
N ASP A 135 -2.55 -4.89 13.27
CA ASP A 135 -1.63 -5.98 13.56
C ASP A 135 -0.75 -6.29 12.34
N ILE A 136 -1.32 -6.27 11.12
CA ILE A 136 -0.57 -6.39 9.86
C ILE A 136 0.45 -5.26 9.71
N ALA A 137 0.07 -4.03 10.03
CA ALA A 137 1.00 -2.89 9.96
C ALA A 137 2.15 -3.08 10.95
N ILE A 138 1.87 -3.50 12.18
CA ILE A 138 2.90 -3.77 13.20
C ILE A 138 3.85 -4.88 12.75
N MET A 139 3.32 -5.98 12.24
CA MET A 139 4.13 -7.08 11.68
C MET A 139 5.02 -6.64 10.51
N SER A 140 4.67 -5.52 9.88
CA SER A 140 5.40 -4.93 8.74
C SER A 140 6.39 -3.84 9.15
N GLY A 141 6.61 -3.64 10.45
CA GLY A 141 7.58 -2.70 11.02
C GLY A 141 7.01 -1.36 11.45
N ALA A 142 5.71 -1.13 11.27
CA ALA A 142 5.03 0.06 11.78
C ALA A 142 4.83 -0.05 13.31
N THR A 143 4.56 1.07 13.96
CA THR A 143 4.14 1.11 15.38
C THR A 143 2.65 0.79 15.52
N GLY A 144 1.86 1.02 14.46
CA GLY A 144 0.43 0.74 14.42
C GLY A 144 -0.20 1.18 13.10
N ALA A 145 -1.52 0.98 13.00
CA ALA A 145 -2.33 1.62 11.98
C ALA A 145 -3.74 1.87 12.50
N THR A 146 -4.39 2.90 11.96
CA THR A 146 -5.80 3.22 12.19
C THR A 146 -6.56 3.09 10.88
N THR A 147 -7.70 2.43 10.93
CA THR A 147 -8.58 2.25 9.77
C THR A 147 -9.78 3.18 9.93
N LEU A 148 -10.17 3.86 8.87
CA LEU A 148 -11.30 4.78 8.81
C LEU A 148 -12.18 4.41 7.63
N ILE A 149 -13.50 4.48 7.81
CA ILE A 149 -14.48 4.23 6.76
C ILE A 149 -15.14 5.55 6.42
N PHE A 150 -15.27 5.84 5.12
CA PHE A 150 -16.00 7.00 4.64
C PHE A 150 -17.44 6.63 4.31
N SER A 151 -18.39 7.23 5.03
CA SER A 151 -19.82 7.05 4.81
C SER A 151 -20.60 8.31 5.17
N ASN A 152 -21.61 8.67 4.36
CA ASN A 152 -22.45 9.85 4.56
C ASN A 152 -21.63 11.14 4.76
N ASP A 153 -20.61 11.34 3.92
CA ASP A 153 -19.67 12.48 3.97
C ASP A 153 -18.83 12.59 5.27
N MET A 154 -18.72 11.51 6.05
CA MET A 154 -18.00 11.48 7.32
C MET A 154 -17.00 10.33 7.37
N LEU A 155 -15.89 10.55 8.07
CA LEU A 155 -14.93 9.50 8.43
C LEU A 155 -15.21 8.99 9.84
N SER A 156 -15.34 7.67 9.99
CA SER A 156 -15.54 7.03 11.29
C SER A 156 -14.63 5.82 11.47
N LEU A 157 -14.39 5.43 12.72
CA LEU A 157 -13.76 4.16 13.04
C LEU A 157 -14.69 2.97 12.70
N PRO A 158 -14.16 1.78 12.34
CA PRO A 158 -14.98 0.61 12.03
C PRO A 158 -15.82 0.14 13.22
N THR A 159 -15.28 0.29 14.42
CA THR A 159 -15.97 0.02 15.68
C THR A 159 -15.94 1.27 16.54
N GLY A 160 -17.10 1.88 16.75
CA GLY A 160 -17.27 3.06 17.59
C GLY A 160 -18.31 4.01 17.00
N GLU A 161 -18.87 4.87 17.85
CA GLU A 161 -19.69 6.02 17.42
C GLU A 161 -18.81 7.25 17.14
N GLU A 162 -17.49 7.13 17.24
CA GLU A 162 -16.58 8.25 17.06
C GLU A 162 -16.52 8.68 15.59
N ASN A 163 -17.11 9.85 15.37
CA ASN A 163 -17.08 10.57 14.11
C ASN A 163 -15.92 11.59 14.11
N LEU A 164 -14.98 11.44 13.17
CA LEU A 164 -13.83 12.32 13.09
C LEU A 164 -14.22 13.76 12.70
N SER A 165 -15.34 13.99 12.02
CA SER A 165 -15.77 15.37 11.72
C SER A 165 -16.12 16.15 12.99
N GLU A 166 -16.48 15.46 14.07
CA GLU A 166 -16.82 16.08 15.36
C GLU A 166 -15.64 16.05 16.33
N SER A 167 -14.95 14.91 16.47
CA SER A 167 -13.86 14.76 17.44
C SER A 167 -12.54 15.38 16.94
N MET A 168 -12.28 15.33 15.63
CA MET A 168 -10.98 15.62 15.01
C MET A 168 -11.12 16.29 13.62
N PRO A 169 -11.80 17.45 13.52
CA PRO A 169 -12.17 18.06 12.24
C PRO A 169 -10.96 18.38 11.35
N GLU A 170 -9.82 18.77 11.92
CA GLU A 170 -8.61 19.07 11.15
C GLU A 170 -8.07 17.85 10.39
N LEU A 171 -8.04 16.67 11.04
CA LEU A 171 -7.63 15.43 10.40
C LEU A 171 -8.66 14.98 9.36
N HIS A 172 -9.95 15.12 9.70
CA HIS A 172 -11.04 14.82 8.78
C HIS A 172 -10.88 15.60 7.48
N ASP A 173 -10.76 16.93 7.58
CA ASP A 173 -10.67 17.82 6.44
C ASP A 173 -9.37 17.61 5.66
N GLU A 174 -8.25 17.35 6.35
CA GLU A 174 -6.99 16.97 5.68
C GLU A 174 -7.18 15.73 4.80
N LEU A 175 -7.76 14.66 5.36
CA LEU A 175 -7.97 13.40 4.65
C LEU A 175 -8.97 13.54 3.50
N VAL A 176 -10.09 14.24 3.73
CA VAL A 176 -11.12 14.46 2.70
C VAL A 176 -10.56 15.29 1.56
N ASN A 177 -9.86 16.38 1.84
CA ASN A 177 -9.28 17.25 0.82
C ASN A 177 -8.18 16.54 0.01
N GLN A 178 -7.33 15.75 0.65
CA GLN A 178 -6.23 15.08 -0.05
C GLN A 178 -6.69 13.86 -0.87
N PHE A 179 -7.71 13.13 -0.40
CA PHE A 179 -8.13 11.88 -1.06
C PHE A 179 -9.40 11.97 -1.89
N ASN A 180 -10.26 12.96 -1.63
CA ASN A 180 -11.61 13.04 -2.17
C ASN A 180 -12.32 11.66 -2.08
N PRO A 181 -12.52 11.14 -0.86
CA PRO A 181 -13.10 9.82 -0.63
C PRO A 181 -14.55 9.79 -1.12
N LYS A 182 -15.03 8.59 -1.45
CA LYS A 182 -16.40 8.29 -1.84
C LYS A 182 -16.99 7.27 -0.90
N GLU A 183 -18.31 7.14 -0.94
CA GLU A 183 -19.04 6.17 -0.13
C GLU A 183 -18.41 4.78 -0.22
N ASN A 184 -18.21 4.15 0.95
CA ASN A 184 -17.55 2.85 1.14
C ASN A 184 -16.04 2.82 0.90
N ASP A 185 -15.39 3.96 0.72
CA ASP A 185 -13.93 4.01 0.70
C ASP A 185 -13.36 3.84 2.11
N VAL A 186 -12.15 3.28 2.18
CA VAL A 186 -11.44 3.03 3.42
C VAL A 186 -10.12 3.78 3.40
N ILE A 187 -9.81 4.50 4.47
CA ILE A 187 -8.50 5.13 4.67
C ILE A 187 -7.76 4.37 5.76
N ILE A 188 -6.54 3.93 5.47
CA ILE A 188 -5.65 3.34 6.47
C ILE A 188 -4.50 4.32 6.73
N VAL A 189 -4.33 4.72 7.98
CA VAL A 189 -3.24 5.56 8.45
C VAL A 189 -2.22 4.69 9.18
N GLY A 190 -1.13 4.34 8.52
CA GLY A 190 0.01 3.66 9.14
C GLY A 190 0.88 4.62 9.92
N CYS A 191 1.30 4.21 11.12
CA CYS A 191 2.10 5.01 12.05
C CYS A 191 3.45 4.33 12.28
N GLY A 192 4.56 5.06 12.29
CA GLY A 192 5.88 4.48 12.55
C GLY A 192 6.88 5.48 13.11
N GLU A 193 8.02 4.97 13.61
CA GLU A 193 9.14 5.80 14.08
C GLU A 193 9.82 6.60 12.96
N ASN A 194 9.62 6.15 11.72
CA ASN A 194 10.10 6.82 10.53
C ASN A 194 9.09 6.61 9.38
N ARG A 195 9.21 7.46 8.35
CA ARG A 195 8.34 7.46 7.17
C ARG A 195 8.27 6.09 6.47
N GLU A 196 9.38 5.36 6.40
CA GLU A 196 9.41 4.07 5.71
C GLU A 196 8.56 3.02 6.43
N ASN A 197 8.72 2.90 7.74
CA ASN A 197 7.95 1.96 8.55
C ASN A 197 6.44 2.27 8.48
N ALA A 198 6.07 3.55 8.56
CA ALA A 198 4.69 4.00 8.44
C ALA A 198 4.11 3.66 7.04
N GLU A 199 4.86 3.95 5.98
CA GLU A 199 4.46 3.67 4.60
C GLU A 199 4.33 2.16 4.34
N MET A 200 5.29 1.36 4.80
CA MET A 200 5.28 -0.09 4.63
C MET A 200 4.08 -0.71 5.36
N GLY A 201 3.79 -0.26 6.58
CA GLY A 201 2.62 -0.68 7.35
C GLY A 201 1.30 -0.34 6.66
N ALA A 202 1.13 0.92 6.23
CA ALA A 202 -0.07 1.37 5.53
C ALA A 202 -0.31 0.56 4.24
N LYS A 203 0.73 0.35 3.42
CA LYS A 203 0.64 -0.44 2.20
C LYS A 203 0.30 -1.91 2.48
N MET A 204 0.97 -2.54 3.45
CA MET A 204 0.71 -3.93 3.80
C MET A 204 -0.73 -4.15 4.27
N ALA A 205 -1.21 -3.26 5.15
CA ALA A 205 -2.59 -3.29 5.64
C ALA A 205 -3.60 -3.12 4.49
N ALA A 206 -3.36 -2.20 3.57
CA ALA A 206 -4.20 -1.99 2.38
C ALA A 206 -4.25 -3.21 1.45
N ILE A 207 -3.10 -3.82 1.15
CA ILE A 207 -3.02 -4.99 0.27
C ILE A 207 -3.74 -6.19 0.89
N LYS A 208 -3.55 -6.41 2.20
CA LYS A 208 -4.19 -7.53 2.90
C LYS A 208 -5.69 -7.33 3.06
N LEU A 209 -6.18 -6.10 3.26
CA LEU A 209 -7.62 -5.81 3.24
C LEU A 209 -8.27 -6.28 1.92
N LEU A 210 -7.60 -6.07 0.79
CA LEU A 210 -8.08 -6.53 -0.52
C LEU A 210 -8.00 -8.04 -0.71
N SER A 211 -7.11 -8.71 0.01
CA SER A 211 -6.96 -10.16 -0.04
C SER A 211 -8.10 -10.89 0.69
N THR A 212 -8.66 -10.26 1.72
CA THR A 212 -9.82 -10.76 2.49
C THR A 212 -11.15 -10.61 1.74
N SER A 213 -11.17 -9.91 0.61
CA SER A 213 -12.38 -9.73 -0.22
C SER A 213 -12.77 -10.98 -1.04
N ASN A 214 -12.29 -12.17 -0.66
CA ASN A 214 -12.49 -13.44 -1.37
C ASN A 214 -13.10 -14.51 -0.45
#